data_AF-A0A1W5XR12-F1
#
_entry.id   AF-A0A1W5XR12-F1
#
_cell.length_a   1.000
_cell.length_b   1.000
_cell.length_c   1.000
_cell.angle_alpha   90.00
_cell.angle_beta   90.00
_cell.angle_gamma   90.00
#
_symmetry.space_group_name_H-M   'P 1'
#
loop_
_entity.id
_entity.type
_entity.pdbx_description
1 polymer ?
#
loop_
_entity_poly.entity_id
_entity_poly.type
_entity_poly.pdbx_seq_one_letter_code
_entity_poly.pdbx_strand_id
1 'polypeptide(L)' 'MIRTRIADGSYPPGTRVPSVIQLQEEFGIAVSTSQKVNRGLRAEGLIYTEPGMGSFVAKNAAEILKAAGDDSRD' A
#
# COMPACT_ATOMS: atom_id res chain seq x y z
N MET A 1 -7.67 2.83 4.21
CA MET A 1 -7.84 3.39 2.85
C MET A 1 -7.06 2.65 1.77
N ILE A 2 -5.78 2.30 1.94
CA ILE A 2 -5.11 1.38 0.96
C ILE A 2 -4.60 0.09 1.59
N ARG A 3 -4.10 0.15 2.83
CA ARG A 3 -3.78 -1.03 3.65
C ARG A 3 -5.00 -1.93 3.80
N THR A 4 -6.15 -1.36 4.15
CA THR A 4 -7.42 -2.10 4.23
C THR A 4 -7.77 -2.79 2.92
N ARG A 5 -7.63 -2.10 1.78
CA ARG A 5 -7.89 -2.64 0.45
C ARG A 5 -6.91 -3.75 0.05
N ILE A 6 -5.66 -3.71 0.52
CA ILE A 6 -4.69 -4.79 0.32
C ILE A 6 -5.04 -5.98 1.23
N ALA A 7 -5.45 -5.71 2.48
CA ALA A 7 -5.81 -6.72 3.46
C ALA A 7 -7.13 -7.45 3.13
N ASP A 8 -8.12 -6.72 2.59
CA ASP A 8 -9.42 -7.27 2.17
C ASP A 8 -9.40 -7.90 0.76
N GLY A 9 -8.27 -7.75 0.04
CA GLY A 9 -8.06 -8.33 -1.29
C GLY A 9 -8.56 -7.47 -2.45
N SER A 10 -9.08 -6.27 -2.22
CA SER A 10 -9.44 -5.30 -3.26
C SER A 10 -8.24 -4.89 -4.13
N TYR A 11 -7.03 -4.91 -3.55
CA TYR A 11 -5.76 -4.81 -4.28
C TYR A 11 -4.96 -6.10 -4.15
N PRO A 12 -5.14 -7.05 -5.08
CA PRO A 12 -4.39 -8.29 -5.04
C PRO A 12 -2.90 -8.05 -5.32
N PRO A 13 -2.03 -8.94 -4.83
CA PRO A 13 -0.62 -9.00 -5.22
C PRO A 13 -0.36 -8.78 -6.71
N GLY A 14 0.64 -7.97 -7.03
CA GLY A 14 1.02 -7.66 -8.41
C GLY A 14 0.11 -6.65 -9.11
N THR A 15 -0.90 -6.10 -8.43
CA THR A 15 -1.67 -4.97 -8.96
C THR A 15 -0.93 -3.65 -8.78
N ARG A 16 -1.17 -2.73 -9.71
CA ARG A 16 -0.55 -1.41 -9.69
C ARG A 16 -1.15 -0.57 -8.58
N VAL A 17 -0.28 -0.02 -7.75
CA VAL A 17 -0.61 0.90 -6.67
C VAL A 17 -0.68 2.32 -7.27
N PRO A 18 -1.71 3.10 -6.93
CA PRO A 18 -1.77 4.49 -7.38
C PRO A 18 -0.53 5.26 -6.94
N SER A 19 0.01 6.07 -7.86
CA SER A 19 1.11 6.98 -7.57
C SER A 19 0.69 8.05 -6.55
N VAL A 20 1.65 8.78 -5.99
CA VAL A 20 1.37 9.87 -5.03
C VAL A 20 0.35 10.88 -5.57
N ILE A 21 0.42 11.20 -6.87
CA ILE A 21 -0.51 12.11 -7.54
C ILE A 21 -1.89 11.47 -7.66
N GLN A 22 -1.97 10.21 -8.10
CA GLN A 22 -3.24 9.50 -8.18
C GLN A 22 -3.88 9.29 -6.80
N LEU A 23 -3.09 9.10 -5.75
CA LEU A 23 -3.59 9.03 -4.38
C LEU A 23 -4.21 10.36 -3.93
N GLN A 24 -3.60 11.48 -4.33
CA GLN A 24 -4.19 12.79 -4.08
C GLN A 24 -5.50 12.95 -4.84
N GLU A 25 -5.56 12.57 -6.12
CA GLU A 25 -6.76 12.70 -6.95
C GLU A 25 -7.89 11.76 -6.51
N GLU A 26 -7.58 10.50 -6.21
CA GLU A 26 -8.56 9.47 -5.84
C GLU A 26 -9.10 9.67 -4.43
N PHE A 27 -8.26 10.07 -3.47
CA PHE A 27 -8.63 10.17 -2.06
C PHE A 27 -8.75 11.62 -1.55
N GLY A 28 -8.47 12.63 -2.38
CA GLY A 28 -8.53 14.04 -1.99
C GLY A 28 -7.54 14.43 -0.89
N ILE A 29 -6.50 13.63 -0.66
CA ILE A 29 -5.54 13.84 0.43
C ILE A 29 -4.38 14.74 0.00
N ALA A 30 -3.78 15.42 0.98
CA ALA A 30 -2.59 16.22 0.74
C ALA A 30 -1.43 15.38 0.18
N VAL A 31 -0.65 15.96 -0.74
CA VAL A 31 0.55 15.33 -1.34
C VAL A 31 1.49 14.78 -0.26
N SER A 32 1.70 15.53 0.82
CA SER A 32 2.53 15.12 1.96
C SER A 32 2.00 13.86 2.65
N THR A 33 0.69 13.69 2.73
CA THR A 33 0.05 12.47 3.24
C THR A 33 0.21 11.32 2.25
N SER A 34 -0.05 11.54 0.96
CA SER A 34 0.17 10.53 -0.10
C SER A 34 1.61 10.01 -0.11
N GLN A 35 2.59 10.91 0.04
CA GLN A 35 4.01 10.56 0.15
C GLN A 35 4.29 9.72 1.40
N LYS A 36 3.76 10.13 2.57
CA LYS A 36 3.91 9.36 3.81
C LYS A 36 3.31 7.96 3.67
N VAL A 37 2.13 7.84 3.07
CA VAL A 37 1.47 6.55 2.82
C VAL A 37 2.34 5.68 1.91
N ASN A 38 2.75 6.19 0.75
CA ASN A 38 3.57 5.43 -0.20
C ASN A 38 4.90 4.99 0.42
N ARG A 39 5.57 5.90 1.15
CA ARG A 39 6.81 5.60 1.87
C ARG A 39 6.61 4.55 2.97
N GLY A 40 5.53 4.64 3.75
CA GLY A 40 5.20 3.67 4.79
C GLY A 40 4.93 2.28 4.20
N LEU A 41 4.10 2.19 3.15
CA LEU A 41 3.83 0.94 2.45
C LEU A 41 5.12 0.30 1.91
N ARG A 42 6.03 1.10 1.36
CA ARG A 42 7.31 0.61 0.84
C ARG A 42 8.24 0.16 1.97
N ALA A 43 8.31 0.91 3.06
CA ALA A 43 9.12 0.57 4.23
C ALA A 43 8.64 -0.72 4.91
N GLU A 44 7.33 -0.95 4.92
CA GLU A 44 6.68 -2.16 5.45
C GLU A 44 6.77 -3.35 4.46
N GLY A 45 7.33 -3.16 3.26
CA GLY A 45 7.41 -4.21 2.25
C GLY A 45 6.07 -4.58 1.61
N LEU A 46 5.03 -3.76 1.79
CA LEU A 46 3.69 -3.97 1.24
C LEU A 46 3.62 -3.66 -0.26
N ILE A 47 4.52 -2.81 -0.76
CA ILE A 47 4.61 -2.45 -2.16
C ILE A 47 6.06 -2.49 -2.64
N TYR A 48 6.26 -2.77 -3.92
CA TYR A 48 7.55 -2.69 -4.59
C TYR A 48 7.46 -1.75 -5.79
N THR A 49 8.58 -1.12 -6.15
CA THR A 49 8.64 -0.21 -7.30
C THR A 49 9.37 -0.91 -8.44
N GLU A 50 8.72 -0.97 -9.60
CA GLU A 50 9.33 -1.40 -10.86
C GLU A 50 9.76 -0.17 -11.67
N PRO A 51 11.07 -0.04 -12.00
CA PRO A 51 11.57 1.06 -12.82
C PRO A 51 10.81 1.19 -14.14
N GLY A 52 10.31 2.39 -14.44
CA GLY A 52 9.53 2.66 -15.66
C GLY A 52 8.07 2.18 -15.63
N MET A 53 7.69 1.33 -14.67
CA MET A 53 6.33 0.77 -14.57
C MET A 53 5.55 1.22 -13.33
N GLY A 54 6.18 1.82 -12.33
CA GLY A 54 5.51 2.38 -11.15
C GLY A 54 5.54 1.45 -9.95
N SER A 55 4.56 1.55 -9.05
CA SER A 55 4.51 0.76 -7.82
C SER A 55 3.45 -0.33 -7.89
N PHE A 56 3.74 -1.48 -7.29
CA PHE A 56 2.89 -2.67 -7.29
C PHE A 56 2.78 -3.28 -5.90
N VAL A 57 1.66 -3.94 -5.60
CA VAL A 57 1.44 -4.63 -4.31
C VAL A 57 2.32 -5.86 -4.22
N ALA A 58 3.07 -5.98 -3.11
CA ALA A 58 3.93 -7.12 -2.87
C ALA A 58 3.13 -8.42 -2.65
N LYS A 59 3.74 -9.57 -2.96
CA LYS A 59 3.08 -10.88 -2.86
C LYS A 59 2.65 -11.23 -1.44
N ASN A 60 3.44 -10.83 -0.46
CA ASN A 60 3.24 -11.04 0.96
C ASN A 60 2.53 -9.85 1.65
N ALA A 61 2.03 -8.87 0.91
CA ALA A 61 1.47 -7.66 1.52
C ALA A 61 0.26 -7.95 2.42
N ALA A 62 -0.63 -8.84 1.99
CA ALA A 62 -1.77 -9.28 2.80
C ALA A 62 -1.33 -10.04 4.06
N GLU A 63 -0.28 -10.86 3.96
CA GLU A 63 0.27 -11.61 5.10
C GLU A 63 0.91 -10.67 6.13
N ILE A 64 1.69 -9.68 5.67
CA ILE A 64 2.29 -8.66 6.54
C ILE A 64 1.20 -7.88 7.28
N LEU A 65 0.13 -7.50 6.59
CA LEU A 65 -0.99 -6.77 7.21
C LEU A 65 -1.80 -7.63 8.19
N LYS A 66 -1.93 -8.94 7.92
CA LYS A 66 -2.54 -9.88 8.88
C LYS A 66 -1.67 -10.02 10.12
N ALA A 67 -0.36 -10.22 9.96
CA ALA A 67 0.58 -10.32 11.07
C ALA A 67 0.62 -9.05 11.93
N ALA A 68 0.58 -7.87 11.31
CA ALA A 68 0.52 -6.59 12.03
C ALA A 68 -0.83 -6.34 12.74
N GLY A 69 -1.91 -6.99 12.28
CA GLY A 69 -3.23 -6.90 12.92
C GLY A 69 -3.44 -7.92 14.05
N ASP A 70 -2.69 -9.02 14.06
CA ASP A 70 -2.78 -10.06 15.08
C ASP A 70 -1.92 -9.76 16.32
N ASP A 71 -0.88 -8.92 16.19
CA ASP A 71 0.00 -8.47 17.28
C ASP A 71 -0.70 -7.62 18.37
N SER A 72 -2.01 -7.37 18.25
CA SER A 72 -2.83 -6.68 19.26
C SER A 72 -3.72 -7.63 20.09
N ARG A 73 -3.44 -8.94 20.09
CA ARG A 73 -4.14 -9.98 20.85
C ARG A 73 -3.20 -10.75 21.80
N ASP A 74 -2.48 -10.05 22.67
CA ASP A 74 -1.89 -10.63 23.89
C ASP A 74 -2.06 -9.66 25.07
#